data_AF-A0A8C4SWA7-F1
#
_entry.id   AF-A0A8C4SWA7-F1
#
_cell.length_a   1.000
_cell.length_b   1.000
_cell.length_c   1.000
_cell.angle_alpha   90.00
_cell.angle_beta   90.00
_cell.angle_gamma   90.00
#
_symmetry.space_group_name_H-M   'P 1'
#
loop_
_entity.id
_entity.type
_entity.pdbx_description
1 polymer ?
#
loop_
_entity_poly.entity_id
_entity_poly.type
_entity_poly.pdbx_seq_one_letter_code
_entity_poly.pdbx_strand_id
1 'polypeptide(L)'
;MFFCLPLKLFLLVFYSILHHNTITLHSTSLFVLPRDKYRFYACLLRAQFDEHKDLKDMAKATMLLKAGEEEFWSSQHPQPYIFPDSPGGTSYERYECYKVPEWCLDLWHPTEKAMYPDYFAKREQWKKLRDQSWGREIKQLQEETPADGPKTESLPPARREGDLPPLWWQFVSRPRERPM
;
A
#
# COMPACT_ATOMS: atom_id res chain seq x y z
N MET A 1 26.55 11.08 -19.91
CA MET A 1 25.25 10.60 -19.39
C MET A 1 25.50 9.74 -18.15
N PHE A 2 25.64 10.35 -16.97
CA PHE A 2 25.82 9.63 -15.69
C PHE A 2 25.00 10.34 -14.59
N PHE A 3 23.68 10.27 -14.72
CA PHE A 3 22.74 10.68 -13.67
C PHE A 3 21.70 9.56 -13.55
N CYS A 4 21.92 8.54 -12.70
CA CYS A 4 20.84 7.61 -12.34
C CYS A 4 21.07 6.77 -11.06
N LEU A 5 22.31 6.54 -10.62
CA LEU A 5 22.56 5.73 -9.41
C LEU A 5 22.47 6.45 -8.05
N PRO A 6 22.94 7.71 -7.87
CA PRO A 6 22.96 8.31 -6.52
C PRO A 6 21.57 8.69 -6.00
N LEU A 7 20.60 8.94 -6.88
CA LEU A 7 19.22 9.28 -6.48
C LEU A 7 18.44 8.07 -5.93
N LYS A 8 18.67 6.86 -6.45
CA LYS A 8 18.00 5.64 -5.96
C LYS A 8 18.50 5.24 -4.57
N LEU A 9 19.80 5.36 -4.33
CA LEU A 9 20.40 5.07 -3.02
C LEU A 9 20.02 6.14 -1.99
N PHE A 10 20.00 7.41 -2.39
CA PHE A 10 19.54 8.50 -1.53
C PHE A 10 18.05 8.36 -1.17
N LEU A 11 17.19 8.02 -2.14
CA LEU A 11 15.79 7.71 -1.89
C LEU A 11 15.64 6.48 -0.98
N LEU A 12 16.38 5.39 -1.20
CA LEU A 12 16.33 4.21 -0.33
C LEU A 12 16.74 4.54 1.10
N VAL A 13 17.85 5.25 1.29
CA VAL A 13 18.30 5.68 2.63
C VAL A 13 17.27 6.63 3.25
N PHE A 14 16.72 7.57 2.48
CA PHE A 14 15.69 8.50 2.96
C PHE A 14 14.36 7.80 3.30
N TYR A 15 13.89 6.87 2.47
CA TYR A 15 12.71 6.04 2.75
C TYR A 15 12.95 5.11 3.94
N SER A 16 14.14 4.52 4.07
CA SER A 16 14.52 3.72 5.24
C SER A 16 14.56 4.55 6.51
N ILE A 17 15.09 5.78 6.46
CA ILE A 17 15.09 6.74 7.57
C ILE A 17 13.66 7.16 7.92
N LEU A 18 12.81 7.47 6.94
CA LEU A 18 11.41 7.86 7.18
C LEU A 18 10.57 6.69 7.73
N HIS A 19 10.78 5.50 7.19
CA HIS A 19 10.16 4.27 7.68
C HIS A 19 10.62 3.97 9.11
N HIS A 20 11.92 4.09 9.39
CA HIS A 20 12.47 3.97 10.74
C HIS A 20 11.92 5.01 11.70
N ASN A 21 11.80 6.28 11.30
CA ASN A 21 11.19 7.34 12.10
C ASN A 21 9.73 7.03 12.45
N THR A 22 8.97 6.51 11.49
CA THR A 22 7.56 6.16 11.70
C THR A 22 7.44 4.94 12.62
N ILE A 23 8.30 3.93 12.41
CA ILE A 23 8.36 2.72 13.23
C ILE A 23 8.80 3.05 14.65
N THR A 24 9.92 3.73 14.87
CA THR A 24 10.42 4.11 16.21
C THR A 24 9.35 4.84 17.01
N LEU A 25 8.62 5.77 16.41
CA LEU A 25 7.52 6.47 17.08
C LEU A 25 6.31 5.57 17.43
N HIS A 26 6.10 4.45 16.71
CA HIS A 26 5.02 3.48 16.97
C HIS A 26 5.44 2.34 17.90
N SER A 27 6.71 1.93 17.84
CA SER A 27 7.23 0.74 18.51
C SER A 27 7.89 1.04 19.85
N THR A 28 8.31 2.28 20.09
CA THR A 28 8.78 2.69 21.41
C THR A 28 7.59 2.76 22.39
N SER A 29 7.89 2.54 23.67
CA SER A 29 6.93 2.65 24.79
C SER A 29 6.22 4.02 24.87
N LEU A 30 6.64 4.99 24.06
CA LEU A 30 6.12 6.33 23.94
C LEU A 30 4.62 6.37 23.62
N PHE A 31 4.05 5.42 22.85
CA PHE A 31 2.61 5.42 22.58
C PHE A 31 1.76 5.12 23.82
N VAL A 32 2.32 4.37 24.77
CA VAL A 32 1.67 4.04 26.05
C VAL A 32 1.85 5.17 27.07
N LEU A 33 2.76 6.12 26.81
CA LEU A 33 2.92 7.30 27.66
C LEU A 33 1.78 8.31 27.46
N PRO A 34 1.50 9.14 28.47
CA PRO A 34 0.72 10.37 28.30
C PRO A 34 1.18 11.19 27.10
N ARG A 35 0.22 11.81 26.40
CA ARG A 35 0.44 12.45 25.09
C ARG A 35 1.49 13.57 25.14
N ASP A 36 1.56 14.29 26.23
CA ASP A 36 2.54 15.34 26.53
C ASP A 36 3.97 14.79 26.55
N LYS A 37 4.21 13.69 27.27
CA LYS A 37 5.52 13.03 27.33
C LYS A 37 5.93 12.47 25.98
N TYR A 38 4.99 11.80 25.29
CA TYR A 38 5.21 11.32 23.92
C TYR A 38 5.71 12.45 23.02
N ARG A 39 5.01 13.60 23.02
CA ARG A 39 5.35 14.74 22.15
C ARG A 39 6.72 15.32 22.47
N PHE A 40 7.06 15.44 23.75
CA PHE A 40 8.37 15.92 24.16
C PHE A 40 9.51 15.04 23.61
N TYR A 41 9.46 13.73 23.86
CA TYR A 41 10.51 12.81 23.38
C TYR A 41 10.52 12.66 21.87
N ALA A 42 9.35 12.67 21.21
CA ALA A 42 9.29 12.67 19.75
C ALA A 42 9.96 13.89 19.13
N CYS A 43 9.84 15.08 19.75
CA CYS A 43 10.55 16.28 19.30
C CYS A 43 12.06 16.20 19.52
N LEU A 44 12.53 15.59 20.62
CA LEU A 44 13.96 15.35 20.85
C LEU A 44 14.55 14.40 19.81
N LEU A 45 13.87 13.28 19.55
CA LEU A 45 14.28 12.31 18.54
C LEU A 45 14.28 12.96 17.14
N ARG A 46 13.25 13.73 16.80
CA ARG A 46 13.18 14.53 15.57
C ARG A 46 14.40 15.46 15.44
N ALA A 47 14.78 16.16 16.50
CA ALA A 47 15.93 17.07 16.49
C ALA A 47 17.24 16.33 16.19
N GLN A 48 17.46 15.15 16.77
CA GLN A 48 18.63 14.31 16.49
C GLN A 48 18.73 13.90 15.01
N PHE A 49 17.60 13.58 14.38
CA PHE A 49 17.57 13.33 12.94
C PHE A 49 17.82 14.59 12.11
N ASP A 50 17.25 15.73 12.53
CA ASP A 50 17.43 17.01 11.83
C ASP A 50 18.89 17.51 11.89
N GLU A 51 19.66 17.17 12.94
CA GLU A 51 21.11 17.46 13.03
C GLU A 51 21.94 16.77 11.93
N HIS A 52 21.51 15.56 11.52
CA HIS A 52 22.26 14.72 10.59
C HIS A 52 21.65 14.70 9.17
N LYS A 53 20.62 15.51 8.90
CA LYS A 53 19.88 15.53 7.62
C LYS A 53 20.74 15.95 6.42
N ASP A 54 21.70 16.86 6.63
CA ASP A 54 22.50 17.47 5.56
C ASP A 54 23.83 16.74 5.32
N LEU A 55 23.99 15.53 5.85
CA LEU A 55 25.17 14.68 5.64
C LEU A 55 25.29 14.26 4.17
N LYS A 56 26.40 14.66 3.54
CA LYS A 56 26.73 14.32 2.14
C LYS A 56 27.47 12.99 1.97
N ASP A 57 28.09 12.49 3.04
CA ASP A 57 28.87 11.26 3.02
C ASP A 57 27.97 10.04 3.28
N MET A 58 27.77 9.24 2.21
CA MET A 58 26.91 8.07 2.24
C MET A 58 27.44 6.95 3.15
N ALA A 59 28.76 6.82 3.32
CA ALA A 59 29.33 5.78 4.17
C ALA A 59 29.03 6.10 5.65
N LYS A 60 29.23 7.35 6.04
CA LYS A 60 28.88 7.83 7.39
C LYS A 60 27.39 7.78 7.65
N ALA A 61 26.55 8.14 6.68
CA ALA A 61 25.10 8.03 6.80
C ALA A 61 24.66 6.58 7.05
N THR A 62 25.27 5.61 6.35
CA THR A 62 24.96 4.18 6.53
C THR A 62 25.42 3.67 7.90
N MET A 63 26.59 4.12 8.38
CA MET A 63 27.06 3.78 9.73
C MET A 63 26.15 4.33 10.82
N LEU A 64 25.72 5.59 10.71
CA LEU A 64 24.78 6.20 11.66
C LEU A 64 23.41 5.52 11.62
N LEU A 65 22.93 5.15 10.43
CA LEU A 65 21.69 4.39 10.28
C LEU A 65 21.80 3.04 10.99
N LYS A 66 22.88 2.28 10.76
CA LYS A 66 23.11 1.01 11.45
C LYS A 66 23.19 1.16 12.97
N ALA A 67 23.88 2.19 13.47
CA ALA A 67 23.94 2.46 14.90
C ALA A 67 22.55 2.80 15.48
N GLY A 68 21.74 3.58 14.76
CA GLY A 68 20.36 3.87 15.14
C GLY A 68 19.45 2.65 15.10
N GLU A 69 19.64 1.72 14.15
CA GLU A 69 18.94 0.44 14.11
C GLU A 69 19.28 -0.45 15.30
N GLU A 70 20.55 -0.51 15.70
CA GLU A 70 21.02 -1.25 16.88
C GLU A 70 20.45 -0.65 18.17
N GLU A 71 20.49 0.68 18.32
CA GLU A 71 19.88 1.39 19.44
C GLU A 71 18.37 1.11 19.51
N PHE A 72 17.68 1.23 18.37
CA PHE A 72 16.26 0.94 18.28
C PHE A 72 15.94 -0.52 18.67
N TRP A 73 16.68 -1.49 18.14
CA TRP A 73 16.47 -2.90 18.43
C TRP A 73 16.64 -3.22 19.92
N SER A 74 17.60 -2.57 20.57
CA SER A 74 17.87 -2.72 22.01
C SER A 74 16.80 -2.10 22.91
N SER A 75 16.08 -1.08 22.43
CA SER A 75 15.15 -0.25 23.21
C SER A 75 13.68 -0.40 22.79
N GLN A 76 13.38 -1.23 21.78
CA GLN A 76 12.02 -1.46 21.31
C GLN A 76 11.14 -2.08 22.40
N HIS A 77 9.86 -1.68 22.43
CA HIS A 77 8.93 -2.24 23.40
C HIS A 77 8.59 -3.69 23.03
N PRO A 78 8.56 -4.65 23.99
CA PRO A 78 8.25 -6.05 23.71
C PRO A 78 6.88 -6.28 23.05
N GLN A 79 5.92 -5.39 23.33
CA GLN A 79 4.59 -5.42 22.75
C GLN A 79 4.25 -4.02 22.20
N PRO A 80 4.68 -3.70 20.97
CA PRO A 80 4.42 -2.39 20.39
C PRO A 80 2.91 -2.16 20.19
N TYR A 81 2.50 -0.90 20.12
CA TYR A 81 1.12 -0.58 19.78
C TYR A 81 0.89 -0.82 18.29
N ILE A 82 0.00 -1.76 17.97
CA ILE A 82 -0.39 -2.09 16.60
C ILE A 82 -1.84 -1.66 16.41
N PHE A 83 -2.12 -0.91 15.33
CA PHE A 83 -3.50 -0.53 15.04
C PHE A 83 -4.37 -1.76 14.82
N PRO A 84 -5.64 -1.73 15.23
CA PRO A 84 -6.51 -2.91 15.17
C PRO A 84 -6.59 -3.56 13.78
N ASP A 85 -6.68 -2.76 12.72
CA ASP A 85 -6.84 -3.22 11.34
C ASP A 85 -5.50 -3.47 10.61
N SER A 86 -4.37 -3.14 11.23
CA SER A 86 -3.04 -3.40 10.65
C SER A 86 -2.61 -4.85 10.87
N PRO A 87 -1.68 -5.40 10.07
CA PRO A 87 -1.13 -6.74 10.29
C PRO A 87 -0.62 -6.93 11.72
N GLY A 88 -1.06 -7.99 12.40
CA GLY A 88 -0.75 -8.25 13.82
C GLY A 88 -1.65 -7.50 14.82
N GLY A 89 -2.58 -6.68 14.35
CA GLY A 89 -3.60 -6.00 15.15
C GLY A 89 -4.73 -6.93 15.61
N THR A 90 -5.52 -6.47 16.57
CA THR A 90 -6.59 -7.28 17.21
C THR A 90 -7.84 -7.48 16.35
N SER A 91 -8.01 -6.71 15.28
CA SER A 91 -9.08 -6.86 14.28
C SER A 91 -8.56 -7.10 12.87
N TYR A 92 -7.28 -7.46 12.73
CA TYR A 92 -6.68 -7.79 11.45
C TYR A 92 -7.45 -8.95 10.80
N GLU A 93 -7.85 -8.77 9.54
CA GLU A 93 -8.64 -9.74 8.76
C GLU A 93 -9.97 -10.19 9.40
N ARG A 94 -10.44 -9.52 10.45
CA ARG A 94 -11.70 -9.84 11.16
C ARG A 94 -12.90 -9.92 10.21
N TYR A 95 -12.92 -9.04 9.21
CA TYR A 95 -14.03 -8.95 8.25
C TYR A 95 -13.78 -9.74 6.95
N GLU A 96 -12.65 -10.43 6.81
CA GLU A 96 -12.30 -11.14 5.58
C GLU A 96 -13.29 -12.24 5.24
N CYS A 97 -13.84 -12.93 6.26
CA CYS A 97 -14.86 -13.97 6.07
C CYS A 97 -16.18 -13.46 5.47
N TYR A 98 -16.45 -12.15 5.53
CA TYR A 98 -17.63 -11.52 4.95
C TYR A 98 -17.38 -10.92 3.56
N LYS A 99 -16.13 -10.91 3.10
CA LYS A 99 -15.74 -10.37 1.79
C LYS A 99 -16.01 -11.40 0.70
N VAL A 100 -17.28 -11.57 0.38
CA VAL A 100 -17.71 -12.45 -0.72
C VAL A 100 -17.32 -11.81 -2.05
N PRO A 101 -16.62 -12.52 -2.95
CA PRO A 101 -16.24 -11.96 -4.23
C PRO A 101 -17.48 -11.76 -5.12
N GLU A 102 -17.43 -10.72 -5.94
CA GLU A 102 -18.58 -10.25 -6.70
C GLU A 102 -19.19 -11.32 -7.62
N TRP A 103 -18.35 -12.21 -8.18
CA TRP A 103 -18.78 -13.25 -9.12
C TRP A 103 -19.71 -14.29 -8.48
N CYS A 104 -19.73 -14.43 -7.15
CA CYS A 104 -20.69 -15.30 -6.46
C CYS A 104 -22.15 -14.87 -6.68
N LEU A 105 -22.40 -13.58 -6.97
CA LEU A 105 -23.75 -13.07 -7.26
C LEU A 105 -24.31 -13.63 -8.58
N ASP A 106 -23.45 -14.11 -9.48
CA ASP A 106 -23.89 -14.72 -10.72
C ASP A 106 -24.51 -16.11 -10.49
N LEU A 107 -24.17 -16.76 -9.36
CA LEU A 107 -24.67 -18.09 -8.97
C LEU A 107 -26.05 -18.06 -8.30
N TRP A 108 -26.58 -16.89 -7.96
CA TRP A 108 -27.88 -16.75 -7.29
C TRP A 108 -29.02 -17.28 -8.16
N HIS A 109 -30.04 -17.85 -7.52
CA HIS A 109 -31.23 -18.33 -8.22
C HIS A 109 -32.01 -17.15 -8.83
N PRO A 110 -32.63 -17.29 -10.02
CA PRO A 110 -33.36 -16.19 -10.66
C PRO A 110 -34.42 -15.52 -9.79
N THR A 111 -35.07 -16.27 -8.89
CA THR A 111 -36.05 -15.69 -7.94
C THR A 111 -35.40 -14.77 -6.91
N GLU A 112 -34.19 -15.08 -6.47
CA GLU A 112 -33.41 -14.25 -5.54
C GLU A 112 -32.91 -12.99 -6.26
N LYS A 113 -32.51 -13.12 -7.53
CA LYS A 113 -32.12 -11.98 -8.36
C LYS A 113 -33.29 -11.05 -8.64
N ALA A 114 -34.48 -11.60 -8.86
CA ALA A 114 -35.71 -10.84 -9.11
C ALA A 114 -36.11 -9.94 -7.93
N MET A 115 -35.59 -10.20 -6.72
CA MET A 115 -35.75 -9.31 -5.56
C MET A 115 -35.05 -7.96 -5.73
N TYR A 116 -33.97 -7.91 -6.53
CA TYR A 116 -33.13 -6.72 -6.72
C TYR A 116 -32.97 -6.33 -8.20
N PRO A 117 -34.06 -6.04 -8.92
CA PRO A 117 -34.06 -5.89 -10.37
C PRO A 117 -33.14 -4.77 -10.85
N ASP A 118 -33.17 -3.60 -10.19
CA ASP A 118 -32.36 -2.43 -10.57
C ASP A 118 -30.86 -2.67 -10.38
N TYR A 119 -30.47 -3.40 -9.33
CA TYR A 119 -29.08 -3.71 -9.05
C TYR A 119 -28.52 -4.64 -10.12
N PHE A 120 -29.22 -5.73 -10.43
CA PHE A 120 -28.79 -6.69 -11.45
C PHE A 120 -28.81 -6.05 -12.86
N ALA A 121 -29.79 -5.19 -13.17
CA ALA A 121 -29.81 -4.44 -14.42
C ALA A 121 -28.57 -3.53 -14.59
N LYS A 122 -28.15 -2.83 -13.54
CA LYS A 122 -26.92 -2.02 -13.55
C LYS A 122 -25.68 -2.88 -13.63
N ARG A 123 -25.63 -4.01 -12.90
CA ARG A 123 -24.50 -4.96 -12.92
C ARG A 123 -24.23 -5.51 -14.32
N GLU A 124 -25.26 -5.83 -15.09
CA GLU A 124 -25.09 -6.27 -16.48
C GLU A 124 -24.44 -5.20 -17.37
N GLN A 125 -24.69 -3.91 -17.11
CA GLN A 125 -23.98 -2.82 -17.80
C GLN A 125 -22.48 -2.84 -17.50
N TRP A 126 -22.10 -3.07 -16.24
CA TRP A 126 -20.69 -3.19 -15.81
C TRP A 126 -20.01 -4.42 -16.42
N LYS A 127 -20.69 -5.56 -16.48
CA LYS A 127 -20.16 -6.78 -17.11
C LYS A 127 -19.95 -6.58 -18.60
N LYS A 128 -20.92 -5.96 -19.29
CA LYS A 128 -20.79 -5.58 -20.70
C LYS A 128 -19.61 -4.64 -20.94
N LEU A 129 -19.40 -3.67 -20.05
CA LEU A 129 -18.25 -2.76 -20.12
C LEU A 129 -16.92 -3.52 -19.99
N ARG A 130 -16.83 -4.47 -19.04
CA ARG A 130 -15.65 -5.32 -18.85
C ARG A 130 -15.35 -6.17 -20.09
N ASP A 131 -16.38 -6.79 -20.68
CA ASP A 131 -16.21 -7.61 -21.89
C ASP A 131 -15.73 -6.78 -23.08
N GLN A 132 -16.22 -5.55 -23.21
CA GLN A 132 -15.82 -4.61 -24.27
C GLN A 132 -14.41 -4.06 -24.07
N SER A 133 -13.97 -3.85 -22.82
CA SER A 133 -12.67 -3.29 -22.50
C SER A 133 -11.55 -4.33 -22.61
N TRP A 134 -11.82 -5.60 -22.27
CA TRP A 134 -10.81 -6.68 -22.18
C TRP A 134 -9.90 -6.78 -23.42
N GLY A 135 -10.47 -6.82 -24.62
CA GLY A 135 -9.68 -6.94 -25.85
C GLY A 135 -8.73 -5.75 -26.09
N ARG A 136 -9.13 -4.55 -25.67
CA ARG A 136 -8.32 -3.32 -25.81
C ARG A 136 -7.20 -3.28 -24.77
N GLU A 137 -7.52 -3.67 -23.53
CA GLU A 137 -6.57 -3.74 -22.42
C GLU A 137 -5.43 -4.72 -22.74
N ILE A 138 -5.76 -5.93 -23.21
CA ILE A 138 -4.76 -6.94 -23.56
C ILE A 138 -3.88 -6.49 -24.72
N LYS A 139 -4.48 -5.84 -25.74
CA LYS A 139 -3.73 -5.27 -26.85
C LYS A 139 -2.76 -4.20 -26.37
N GLN A 140 -3.19 -3.28 -25.51
CA GLN A 140 -2.32 -2.25 -24.93
C GLN A 140 -1.16 -2.89 -24.14
N LEU A 141 -1.45 -3.91 -23.32
CA LEU A 141 -0.41 -4.61 -22.57
C LEU A 141 0.61 -5.29 -23.50
N GLN A 142 0.17 -5.95 -24.56
CA GLN A 142 1.06 -6.59 -25.53
C GLN A 142 1.93 -5.58 -26.29
N GLU A 143 1.39 -4.39 -26.60
CA GLU A 143 2.12 -3.32 -27.28
C GLU A 143 3.15 -2.64 -26.36
N GLU A 144 2.81 -2.42 -25.08
CA GLU A 144 3.69 -1.73 -24.12
C GLU A 144 4.67 -2.67 -23.40
N THR A 145 4.42 -3.98 -23.40
CA THR A 145 5.31 -4.96 -22.75
C THR A 145 6.52 -5.25 -23.63
N PRO A 146 7.76 -5.11 -23.10
CA PRO A 146 8.97 -5.50 -23.84
C PRO A 146 8.93 -6.98 -24.25
N ALA A 147 9.61 -7.34 -25.34
CA ALA A 147 9.68 -8.73 -25.83
C ALA A 147 10.27 -9.73 -24.80
N ASP A 148 11.11 -9.23 -23.89
CA ASP A 148 11.72 -9.98 -22.78
C ASP A 148 10.77 -10.13 -21.57
N GLY A 149 9.52 -9.69 -21.71
CA GLY A 149 8.52 -9.65 -20.64
C GLY A 149 8.52 -8.34 -19.83
N PRO A 150 7.58 -8.21 -18.87
CA PRO A 150 7.49 -7.05 -18.01
C PRO A 150 8.66 -7.02 -17.02
N LYS A 151 9.32 -5.86 -16.91
CA LYS A 151 10.45 -5.65 -15.97
C LYS A 151 10.00 -5.30 -14.56
N THR A 152 8.75 -4.83 -14.41
CA THR A 152 8.15 -4.37 -13.17
C THR A 152 6.67 -4.75 -13.12
N GLU A 153 6.09 -4.81 -11.93
CA GLU A 153 4.66 -5.10 -11.71
C GLU A 153 3.73 -3.90 -12.01
N SER A 154 4.30 -2.75 -12.37
CA SER A 154 3.56 -1.53 -12.64
C SER A 154 2.76 -1.65 -13.93
N LEU A 155 1.43 -1.51 -13.84
CA LEU A 155 0.55 -1.48 -15.00
C LEU A 155 0.52 -0.07 -15.63
N PRO A 156 0.47 0.04 -16.96
CA PRO A 156 0.34 1.33 -17.62
C PRO A 156 -1.07 1.91 -17.44
N PRO A 157 -1.24 3.24 -17.40
CA PRO A 157 -2.56 3.87 -17.42
C PRO A 157 -3.22 3.74 -18.79
N ALA A 158 -4.54 3.95 -18.87
CA ALA A 158 -5.23 4.05 -20.15
C ALA A 158 -4.67 5.22 -20.99
N ARG A 159 -4.37 4.97 -22.27
CA ARG A 159 -3.75 5.96 -23.17
C ARG A 159 -4.74 6.75 -24.03
N ARG A 160 -5.92 6.18 -24.29
CA ARG A 160 -6.92 6.74 -25.21
C ARG A 160 -8.18 7.10 -24.47
N GLU A 161 -8.87 8.10 -24.96
CA GLU A 161 -10.17 8.52 -24.42
C GLU A 161 -11.21 7.41 -24.62
N GLY A 162 -11.89 7.04 -23.54
CA GLY A 162 -12.87 5.95 -23.53
C GLY A 162 -12.30 4.54 -23.31
N ASP A 163 -10.97 4.37 -23.24
CA ASP A 163 -10.36 3.11 -22.80
C ASP A 163 -10.21 3.08 -21.27
N LEU A 164 -10.30 1.88 -20.71
CA LEU A 164 -10.12 1.64 -19.28
C LEU A 164 -8.69 1.15 -18.98
N PRO A 165 -8.15 1.41 -17.77
CA PRO A 165 -6.83 0.90 -17.40
C PRO A 165 -6.79 -0.63 -17.47
N PRO A 166 -5.69 -1.23 -17.93
CA PRO A 166 -5.60 -2.68 -18.02
C PRO A 166 -5.73 -3.37 -16.64
N LEU A 167 -6.42 -4.50 -16.61
CA LEU A 167 -6.67 -5.33 -15.41
C LEU A 167 -7.39 -4.60 -14.28
N TRP A 168 -8.17 -3.55 -14.60
CA TRP A 168 -8.86 -2.72 -13.62
C TRP A 168 -9.92 -3.47 -12.79
N TRP A 169 -10.53 -4.53 -13.35
CA TRP A 169 -11.72 -5.16 -12.77
C TRP A 169 -11.52 -5.56 -11.31
N GLN A 170 -10.43 -6.28 -11.00
CA GLN A 170 -10.18 -6.80 -9.66
C GLN A 170 -9.98 -5.69 -8.60
N PHE A 171 -9.51 -4.52 -9.02
CA PHE A 171 -9.28 -3.39 -8.12
C PHE A 171 -10.57 -2.62 -7.86
N VAL A 172 -11.41 -2.47 -8.89
CA VAL A 172 -12.67 -1.70 -8.81
C VAL A 172 -13.79 -2.53 -8.20
N SER A 173 -13.86 -3.82 -8.50
CA SER A 173 -14.90 -4.72 -7.99
C SER A 173 -14.50 -5.45 -6.70
N ARG A 174 -13.38 -5.05 -6.08
CA ARG A 174 -12.94 -5.62 -4.81
C ARG A 174 -14.05 -5.49 -3.74
N PRO A 175 -14.23 -6.49 -2.87
CA PRO A 175 -15.15 -6.37 -1.74
C PRO A 175 -14.79 -5.15 -0.88
N ARG A 176 -15.81 -4.53 -0.28
CA ARG A 176 -15.59 -3.43 0.67
C ARG A 176 -14.80 -3.93 1.88
N GLU A 177 -13.98 -3.07 2.47
CA GLU A 177 -13.20 -3.42 3.66
C GLU A 177 -14.09 -3.81 4.85
N ARG A 178 -15.25 -3.14 4.97
CA ARG A 178 -16.27 -3.38 5.98
C ARG A 178 -17.62 -3.60 5.26
N PRO A 179 -17.95 -4.84 4.89
CA PRO A 179 -19.23 -5.18 4.28
C PRO A 179 -20.38 -5.30 5.29
N MET A 180 -20.06 -5.27 6.60
CA MET A 180 -21.01 -5.24 7.74
C MET A 180 -21.18 -3.82 8.25
#